data_AF-A0A937D3Z6-F1
#
_entry.id   AF-A0A937D3Z6-F1
#
_cell.length_a   1.000
_cell.length_b   1.000
_cell.length_c   1.000
_cell.angle_alpha   90.00
_cell.angle_beta   90.00
_cell.angle_gamma   90.00
#
_symmetry.space_group_name_H-M   'P 1'
#
loop_
_entity.id
_entity.type
_entity.pdbx_description
1 polymer ?
#
loop_
_entity_poly.entity_id
_entity_poly.type
_entity_poly.pdbx_seq_one_letter_code
_entity_poly.pdbx_strand_id
1 'polypeptide(L)'
;MLQHAVTYCYGCRILRLESIWPQPKYMTRSRPSLSNGFTIVELLIVVMVIAILGALALPAYRDNSNRARMSEVLLATAPCRLAVSDGWLRELSSPGAGNWGCEHSVGTSKYVDRVQTTHDGEIRIRVRGLNSELNGLHIYLKPYETATPPATGGGVFVAGKSVRAWKCGVDASDTASQALMNVLPGSCRELIDIRGTWSP
;
A
#
# COMPACT_ATOMS: atom_id res chain seq x y z
N MET A 1 49.32 8.47 -6.28
CA MET A 1 49.22 7.94 -7.65
C MET A 1 47.79 8.21 -8.12
N LEU A 2 47.46 9.24 -8.90
CA LEU A 2 48.11 9.77 -10.10
C LEU A 2 48.20 11.29 -10.07
N GLN A 3 49.43 11.77 -10.30
CA GLN A 3 49.76 13.09 -10.81
C GLN A 3 49.80 13.04 -12.35
N HIS A 4 49.86 14.23 -12.95
CA HIS A 4 50.26 14.56 -14.35
C HIS A 4 49.11 14.87 -15.33
N ALA A 5 48.76 16.16 -15.42
CA ALA A 5 48.73 16.91 -16.69
C ALA A 5 48.40 18.40 -16.43
N VAL A 6 49.28 19.12 -15.74
CA VAL A 6 49.28 20.59 -15.77
C VAL A 6 50.67 21.02 -16.16
N THR A 7 50.91 21.25 -17.45
CA THR A 7 52.02 22.09 -17.87
C THR A 7 51.85 22.65 -19.29
N TYR A 8 51.96 23.98 -19.35
CA TYR A 8 52.32 24.84 -20.48
C TYR A 8 51.28 25.17 -21.57
N CYS A 9 50.79 26.42 -21.50
CA CYS A 9 50.81 27.28 -22.69
C CYS A 9 51.26 28.68 -22.25
N TYR A 10 52.57 28.92 -22.33
CA TYR A 10 53.18 30.24 -22.19
C TYR A 10 52.84 31.04 -23.44
N GLY A 11 52.31 32.26 -23.26
CA GLY A 11 52.23 33.26 -24.32
C GLY A 11 51.00 33.18 -25.22
N CYS A 12 49.81 33.45 -24.68
CA CYS A 12 48.71 33.95 -25.50
C CYS A 12 48.33 35.36 -25.03
N ARG A 13 48.69 36.31 -25.88
CA ARG A 13 48.54 37.76 -25.74
C ARG A 13 47.07 38.12 -25.47
N ILE A 14 46.80 38.77 -24.34
CA ILE A 14 45.48 39.38 -24.05
C ILE A 14 45.23 40.45 -25.13
N LEU A 15 44.47 40.11 -26.16
CA LEU A 15 43.85 41.08 -27.06
C LEU A 15 42.50 41.47 -26.46
N ARG A 16 42.43 42.72 -26.00
CA ARG A 16 41.24 43.42 -25.54
C ARG A 16 40.23 43.50 -26.71
N LEU A 17 39.22 42.63 -26.69
CA LEU A 17 38.08 42.59 -27.62
C LEU A 17 36.89 43.42 -27.08
N GLU A 18 37.08 44.73 -26.89
CA GLU A 18 36.04 45.64 -26.38
C GLU A 18 35.26 46.41 -27.46
N SER A 19 35.42 46.13 -28.76
CA SER A 19 34.95 47.07 -29.80
C SER A 19 33.96 46.56 -30.86
N ILE A 20 33.26 45.43 -30.67
CA ILE A 20 32.41 44.86 -31.76
C ILE A 20 30.90 44.80 -31.47
N TRP A 21 30.42 45.11 -30.26
CA TRP A 21 28.97 45.10 -30.03
C TRP A 21 28.31 46.42 -30.46
N PRO A 22 27.41 46.42 -31.46
CA PRO A 22 26.63 47.60 -31.82
C PRO A 22 25.65 47.94 -30.68
N GLN A 23 25.57 49.23 -30.35
CA GLN A 23 24.68 49.77 -29.33
C GLN A 23 23.20 49.51 -29.72
N PRO A 24 22.37 48.90 -28.86
CA PRO A 24 20.95 48.72 -29.16
C PRO A 24 20.25 50.08 -29.17
N LYS A 25 19.53 50.37 -30.26
CA LYS A 25 18.63 51.52 -30.34
C LYS A 25 17.49 51.32 -29.34
N TYR A 26 17.35 52.25 -28.40
CA TYR A 26 16.28 52.25 -27.42
C TYR A 26 14.93 52.41 -28.15
N MET A 27 14.14 51.33 -28.22
CA MET A 27 12.74 51.44 -28.63
C MET A 27 11.94 51.97 -27.44
N THR A 28 11.50 53.22 -27.53
CA THR A 28 10.58 53.82 -26.57
C THR A 28 9.28 53.03 -26.54
N ARG A 29 9.13 52.20 -25.51
CA ARG A 29 7.98 51.34 -25.27
C ARG A 29 6.78 52.21 -24.86
N SER A 30 5.78 52.30 -25.74
CA SER A 30 4.46 52.82 -25.42
C SER A 30 3.87 52.05 -24.24
N ARG A 31 3.53 52.74 -23.15
CA ARG A 31 2.91 52.17 -21.95
C ARG A 31 1.42 51.93 -22.24
N PRO A 32 0.93 50.68 -22.30
CA PRO A 32 -0.49 50.44 -22.40
C PRO A 32 -1.17 50.70 -21.05
N SER A 33 -2.43 51.11 -21.15
CA SER A 33 -3.37 51.44 -20.07
C SER A 33 -3.38 50.43 -18.92
N LEU A 34 -3.60 50.95 -17.69
CA LEU A 34 -3.87 50.19 -16.47
C LEU A 34 -4.89 49.09 -16.76
N SER A 35 -4.39 47.89 -17.00
CA SER A 35 -5.19 46.68 -17.09
C SER A 35 -5.20 46.12 -15.68
N ASN A 36 -6.32 46.22 -14.96
CA ASN A 36 -6.53 45.58 -13.66
C ASN A 36 -6.69 44.06 -13.85
N GLY A 37 -5.70 43.44 -14.50
CA GLY A 37 -5.64 42.00 -14.75
C GLY A 37 -4.88 41.29 -13.64
N PHE A 38 -5.29 40.05 -13.37
CA PHE A 38 -4.62 39.13 -12.46
C PHE A 38 -3.13 39.09 -12.78
N THR A 39 -2.29 39.44 -11.81
CA THR A 39 -0.85 39.54 -12.09
C THR A 39 -0.27 38.14 -12.24
N ILE A 40 0.65 37.94 -13.20
CA ILE A 40 1.34 36.64 -13.37
C ILE A 40 2.08 36.25 -12.09
N VAL A 41 2.53 37.23 -11.30
CA VAL A 41 3.19 36.99 -10.01
C VAL A 41 2.23 36.45 -8.94
N GLU A 42 0.97 36.89 -8.94
CA GLU A 42 -0.07 36.38 -8.04
C GLU A 42 -0.40 34.93 -8.38
N LEU A 43 -0.54 34.60 -9.66
CA LEU A 43 -0.73 33.23 -10.10
C LEU A 43 0.49 32.34 -9.80
N LEU A 44 1.71 32.86 -9.96
CA LEU A 44 2.94 32.10 -9.71
C LEU A 44 3.09 31.72 -8.23
N ILE A 45 2.77 32.62 -7.30
CA ILE A 45 2.81 32.32 -5.87
C ILE A 45 1.75 31.28 -5.50
N VAL A 46 0.54 31.39 -6.06
CA VAL A 46 -0.53 30.40 -5.81
C VAL A 46 -0.11 29.01 -6.27
N VAL A 47 0.45 28.89 -7.47
CA VAL A 47 0.94 27.59 -7.97
C VAL A 47 2.08 27.04 -7.11
N MET A 48 3.00 27.90 -6.64
CA MET A 48 4.09 27.49 -5.74
C MET A 48 3.57 26.94 -4.41
N VAL A 49 2.58 27.59 -3.80
CA VAL A 49 1.99 27.11 -2.53
C VAL A 49 1.26 25.78 -2.74
N ILE A 50 0.46 25.65 -3.81
CA ILE A 50 -0.23 24.40 -4.13
C ILE A 50 0.76 23.25 -4.38
N ALA A 51 1.91 23.53 -5.03
CA ALA A 51 2.95 22.54 -5.26
C ALA A 51 3.54 21.99 -3.95
N ILE A 52 3.80 22.86 -2.96
CA ILE A 52 4.32 22.45 -1.65
C ILE A 52 3.26 21.64 -0.88
N LEU A 53 2.02 22.12 -0.83
CA LEU A 53 0.93 21.42 -0.13
C LEU A 53 0.64 20.05 -0.75
N GLY A 54 0.67 19.95 -2.08
CA GLY A 54 0.47 18.70 -2.80
C GLY A 54 1.55 17.65 -2.47
N ALA A 55 2.82 18.06 -2.41
CA ALA A 55 3.93 17.17 -2.09
C ALA A 55 3.79 16.51 -0.71
N LEU A 56 3.27 17.24 0.30
CA LEU A 56 3.09 16.72 1.66
C LEU A 56 1.85 15.83 1.80
N ALA A 57 0.77 16.14 1.08
CA ALA A 57 -0.51 15.46 1.28
C ALA A 57 -0.65 14.16 0.48
N LEU A 58 -0.05 14.09 -0.72
CA LEU A 58 -0.13 12.93 -1.62
C LEU A 58 0.26 11.57 -1.00
N PRO A 59 1.32 11.43 -0.17
CA PRO A 59 1.67 10.12 0.40
C PRO A 59 0.56 9.58 1.30
N ALA A 60 0.02 10.40 2.21
CA ALA A 60 -1.04 9.99 3.13
C ALA A 60 -2.37 9.68 2.43
N TYR A 61 -2.70 10.38 1.34
CA TYR A 61 -3.93 10.12 0.59
C TYR A 61 -3.96 8.73 -0.06
N ARG A 62 -2.81 8.20 -0.49
CA ARG A 62 -2.71 6.88 -1.10
C ARG A 62 -2.98 5.75 -0.10
N ASP A 63 -2.41 5.86 1.10
CA ASP A 63 -2.59 4.84 2.15
C ASP A 63 -4.03 4.79 2.68
N ASN A 64 -4.66 5.96 2.84
CA ASN A 64 -6.06 6.03 3.25
C ASN A 64 -7.02 5.45 2.18
N SER A 65 -6.70 5.68 0.90
CA SER A 65 -7.45 5.08 -0.21
C SER A 65 -7.28 3.56 -0.27
N ASN A 66 -6.06 3.07 -0.04
CA ASN A 66 -5.78 1.63 0.03
C ASN A 66 -6.47 0.98 1.25
N ARG A 67 -6.51 1.68 2.39
CA ARG A 67 -7.23 1.25 3.58
C ARG A 67 -8.74 1.13 3.36
N ALA A 68 -9.33 2.07 2.61
CA ALA A 68 -10.73 1.97 2.23
C ALA A 68 -11.00 0.74 1.36
N ARG A 69 -10.13 0.45 0.37
CA ARG A 69 -10.21 -0.76 -0.47
C ARG A 69 -10.01 -2.04 0.34
N MET A 70 -9.18 -1.99 1.37
CA MET A 70 -8.95 -3.15 2.24
C MET A 70 -10.18 -3.55 3.06
N SER A 71 -11.03 -2.58 3.40
CA SER A 71 -12.34 -2.87 4.01
C SER A 71 -13.26 -3.65 3.06
N GLU A 72 -13.16 -3.43 1.74
CA GLU A 72 -13.90 -4.21 0.74
C GLU A 72 -13.37 -5.64 0.65
N VAL A 73 -12.05 -5.82 0.70
CA VAL A 73 -11.41 -7.14 0.79
C VAL A 73 -11.94 -7.89 2.01
N LEU A 74 -11.96 -7.25 3.19
CA LEU A 74 -12.48 -7.88 4.40
C LEU A 74 -13.97 -8.20 4.29
N LEU A 75 -14.78 -7.33 3.69
CA LEU A 75 -16.20 -7.58 3.49
C LEU A 75 -16.47 -8.76 2.55
N ALA A 76 -15.66 -8.90 1.48
CA ALA A 76 -15.74 -10.05 0.57
C ALA A 76 -15.42 -11.39 1.24
N THR A 77 -14.79 -11.37 2.42
CA THR A 77 -14.42 -12.58 3.18
C THR A 77 -15.44 -12.97 4.23
N ALA A 78 -16.39 -12.08 4.54
CA ALA A 78 -17.50 -12.36 5.44
C ALA A 78 -18.24 -13.68 5.15
N PRO A 79 -18.60 -14.04 3.90
CA PRO A 79 -19.26 -15.32 3.63
C PRO A 79 -18.38 -16.52 4.01
N CYS A 80 -17.06 -16.43 3.83
CA CYS A 80 -16.15 -17.52 4.17
C CYS A 80 -15.97 -17.67 5.69
N ARG A 81 -15.92 -16.53 6.41
CA ARG A 81 -15.95 -16.52 7.87
C ARG A 81 -17.21 -17.20 8.42
N LEU A 82 -18.35 -16.95 7.80
CA LEU A 82 -19.62 -17.58 8.17
C LEU A 82 -19.61 -19.08 7.86
N ALA A 83 -19.16 -19.49 6.68
CA ALA A 83 -19.05 -20.89 6.27
C ALA A 83 -18.20 -21.70 7.25
N VAL A 84 -17.03 -21.18 7.67
CA VAL A 84 -16.19 -21.82 8.67
C VAL A 84 -16.88 -21.91 10.04
N SER A 85 -17.55 -20.83 10.48
CA SER A 85 -18.26 -20.85 11.76
C SER A 85 -19.45 -21.82 11.79
N ASP A 86 -20.18 -21.94 10.67
CA ASP A 86 -21.30 -22.88 10.52
C ASP A 86 -20.79 -24.32 10.42
N GLY A 87 -19.71 -24.55 9.65
CA GLY A 87 -19.07 -25.85 9.53
C GLY A 87 -18.65 -26.41 10.90
N TRP A 88 -17.99 -25.60 11.73
CA TRP A 88 -17.63 -26.00 13.09
C TRP A 88 -18.80 -26.13 14.06
N LEU A 89 -19.92 -25.47 13.79
CA LEU A 89 -21.13 -25.61 14.60
C LEU A 89 -21.90 -26.90 14.27
N ARG A 90 -21.88 -27.31 12.99
CA ARG A 90 -22.68 -28.44 12.46
C ARG A 90 -21.91 -29.75 12.44
N GLU A 91 -20.62 -29.70 12.14
CA GLU A 91 -19.77 -30.86 11.97
C GLU A 91 -18.79 -30.98 13.15
N LEU A 92 -18.60 -32.21 13.63
CA LEU A 92 -17.67 -32.52 14.72
C LEU A 92 -16.21 -32.66 14.23
N SER A 93 -16.00 -32.59 12.91
CA SER A 93 -14.72 -32.75 12.23
C SER A 93 -14.60 -31.76 11.08
N SER A 94 -13.38 -31.38 10.73
CA SER A 94 -13.15 -30.50 9.58
C SER A 94 -13.47 -31.19 8.24
N PRO A 95 -14.06 -30.47 7.27
CA PRO A 95 -14.17 -30.91 5.86
C PRO A 95 -12.81 -31.13 5.15
N GLY A 96 -11.71 -30.71 5.76
CA GLY A 96 -10.37 -30.69 5.17
C GLY A 96 -10.03 -29.35 4.53
N ALA A 97 -8.74 -29.15 4.22
CA ALA A 97 -8.27 -27.90 3.61
C ALA A 97 -8.91 -27.69 2.22
N GLY A 98 -9.43 -26.49 1.97
CA GLY A 98 -10.04 -26.14 0.69
C GLY A 98 -11.47 -26.64 0.45
N ASN A 99 -12.11 -27.30 1.42
CA ASN A 99 -13.43 -27.92 1.27
C ASN A 99 -14.53 -27.27 2.12
N TRP A 100 -14.34 -26.03 2.56
CA TRP A 100 -15.32 -25.29 3.36
C TRP A 100 -16.46 -24.69 2.52
N GLY A 101 -16.32 -24.72 1.19
CA GLY A 101 -17.35 -24.25 0.24
C GLY A 101 -17.36 -22.74 0.02
N CYS A 102 -16.34 -22.03 0.51
CA CYS A 102 -16.19 -20.57 0.35
C CYS A 102 -14.91 -20.16 -0.39
N GLU A 103 -14.12 -21.15 -0.79
CA GLU A 103 -12.85 -20.99 -1.47
C GLU A 103 -13.08 -20.61 -2.94
N HIS A 104 -12.17 -19.80 -3.43
CA HIS A 104 -12.19 -19.37 -4.81
C HIS A 104 -10.76 -19.32 -5.31
N SER A 105 -10.48 -20.07 -6.38
CA SER A 105 -9.15 -20.20 -6.98
C SER A 105 -8.76 -19.02 -7.88
N VAL A 106 -9.74 -18.19 -8.27
CA VAL A 106 -9.63 -17.06 -9.20
C VAL A 106 -10.45 -15.87 -8.68
N GLY A 107 -10.01 -14.66 -9.02
CA GLY A 107 -10.44 -13.42 -8.38
C GLY A 107 -11.94 -13.22 -8.25
N THR A 108 -12.40 -13.21 -7.00
CA THR A 108 -13.81 -13.07 -6.60
C THR A 108 -14.30 -11.63 -6.65
N SER A 109 -13.40 -10.67 -6.45
CA SER A 109 -13.71 -9.25 -6.47
C SER A 109 -12.60 -8.45 -7.14
N LYS A 110 -12.79 -7.14 -7.28
CA LYS A 110 -11.75 -6.25 -7.83
C LYS A 110 -10.46 -6.29 -7.02
N TYR A 111 -10.56 -6.54 -5.71
CA TYR A 111 -9.41 -6.51 -4.79
C TYR A 111 -9.04 -7.87 -4.18
N VAL A 112 -9.83 -8.91 -4.42
CA VAL A 112 -9.54 -10.28 -3.99
C VAL A 112 -9.18 -11.15 -5.19
N ASP A 113 -8.01 -11.78 -5.14
CA ASP A 113 -7.51 -12.69 -6.17
C ASP A 113 -7.83 -14.15 -5.88
N ARG A 114 -7.70 -14.56 -4.62
CA ARG A 114 -7.93 -15.94 -4.20
C ARG A 114 -8.34 -15.98 -2.74
N VAL A 115 -9.23 -16.91 -2.41
CA VAL A 115 -9.57 -17.28 -1.03
C VAL A 115 -9.27 -18.76 -0.85
N GLN A 116 -8.46 -19.08 0.15
CA GLN A 116 -8.06 -20.45 0.51
C GLN A 116 -8.32 -20.67 1.99
N THR A 117 -8.49 -21.92 2.39
CA THR A 117 -8.74 -22.33 3.77
C THR A 117 -7.82 -23.48 4.16
N THR A 118 -7.52 -23.61 5.44
CA THR A 118 -6.79 -24.76 5.99
C THR A 118 -7.76 -25.80 6.56
N HIS A 119 -7.21 -26.93 6.98
CA HIS A 119 -7.94 -27.94 7.74
C HIS A 119 -8.61 -27.34 8.99
N ASP A 120 -7.99 -26.40 9.69
CA ASP A 120 -8.57 -25.87 10.92
C ASP A 120 -9.53 -24.68 10.69
N GLY A 121 -9.81 -24.35 9.42
CA GLY A 121 -10.66 -23.23 9.04
C GLY A 121 -9.96 -21.86 9.11
N GLU A 122 -8.63 -21.83 9.10
CA GLU A 122 -7.92 -20.58 8.89
C GLU A 122 -8.07 -20.15 7.43
N ILE A 123 -8.36 -18.88 7.19
CA ILE A 123 -8.62 -18.33 5.86
C ILE A 123 -7.44 -17.49 5.43
N ARG A 124 -6.94 -17.72 4.21
CA ARG A 124 -5.93 -16.89 3.54
C ARG A 124 -6.54 -16.24 2.32
N ILE A 125 -6.34 -14.94 2.21
CA ILE A 125 -6.78 -14.14 1.07
C ILE A 125 -5.57 -13.58 0.38
N ARG A 126 -5.53 -13.70 -0.95
CA ARG A 126 -4.55 -12.99 -1.78
C ARG A 126 -5.17 -11.71 -2.31
N VAL A 127 -4.50 -10.59 -2.08
CA VAL A 127 -5.00 -9.26 -2.46
C VAL A 127 -4.53 -8.90 -3.86
N ARG A 128 -5.35 -8.16 -4.62
CA ARG A 128 -5.01 -7.60 -5.94
C ARG A 128 -5.59 -6.20 -6.11
N GLY A 129 -5.28 -5.53 -7.22
CA GLY A 129 -5.92 -4.26 -7.61
C GLY A 129 -5.58 -3.05 -6.73
N LEU A 130 -4.55 -3.13 -5.88
CA LEU A 130 -4.01 -2.02 -5.09
C LEU A 130 -2.84 -1.36 -5.84
N ASN A 131 -1.67 -1.27 -5.23
CA ASN A 131 -0.40 -0.90 -5.86
C ASN A 131 0.43 -2.18 -6.15
N SER A 132 1.44 -2.07 -6.99
CA SER A 132 2.32 -3.20 -7.35
C SER A 132 3.02 -3.84 -6.14
N GLU A 133 3.26 -3.07 -5.08
CA GLU A 133 3.94 -3.54 -3.87
C GLU A 133 3.04 -4.35 -2.93
N LEU A 134 1.73 -4.03 -2.88
CA LEU A 134 0.78 -4.74 -2.02
C LEU A 134 0.03 -5.85 -2.76
N ASN A 135 0.06 -5.84 -4.09
CA ASN A 135 -0.57 -6.88 -4.90
C ASN A 135 0.15 -8.23 -4.72
N GLY A 136 -0.63 -9.28 -4.56
CA GLY A 136 -0.13 -10.64 -4.39
C GLY A 136 0.22 -11.01 -2.95
N LEU A 137 0.17 -10.05 -2.01
CA LEU A 137 0.34 -10.27 -0.58
C LEU A 137 -0.90 -10.93 0.06
N HIS A 138 -0.73 -11.43 1.28
CA HIS A 138 -1.72 -12.25 1.96
C HIS A 138 -2.26 -11.64 3.26
N ILE A 139 -3.56 -11.84 3.47
CA ILE A 139 -4.26 -11.54 4.72
C ILE A 139 -4.80 -12.84 5.28
N TYR A 140 -4.73 -12.98 6.60
CA TYR A 140 -5.11 -14.18 7.32
C TYR A 140 -6.24 -13.88 8.30
N LEU A 141 -7.25 -14.76 8.33
CA LEU A 141 -8.27 -14.79 9.37
C LEU A 141 -8.18 -16.14 10.09
N LYS A 142 -8.07 -16.09 11.41
CA LYS A 142 -7.94 -17.28 12.24
C LYS A 142 -9.11 -17.37 13.22
N PRO A 143 -9.87 -18.49 13.24
CA PRO A 143 -10.93 -18.70 14.20
C PRO A 143 -10.36 -19.09 15.57
N TYR A 144 -11.07 -18.72 16.63
CA TYR A 144 -10.73 -19.03 18.00
C TYR A 144 -11.93 -19.58 18.75
N GLU A 145 -11.69 -20.61 19.55
CA GLU A 145 -12.70 -21.18 20.43
C GLU A 145 -12.98 -20.32 21.67
N THR A 146 -12.09 -19.41 22.05
CA THR A 146 -12.29 -18.49 23.19
C THR A 146 -12.75 -17.11 22.72
N ALA A 147 -13.57 -16.44 23.53
CA ALA A 147 -13.99 -15.06 23.25
C ALA A 147 -12.83 -14.06 23.41
N THR A 148 -11.82 -14.42 24.20
CA THR A 148 -10.59 -13.65 24.43
C THR A 148 -9.40 -14.41 23.84
N PRO A 149 -9.16 -14.29 22.53
CA PRO A 149 -8.02 -14.91 21.89
C PRO A 149 -6.71 -14.29 22.41
N PRO A 150 -5.61 -15.06 22.49
CA PRO A 150 -4.32 -14.57 22.99
C PRO A 150 -3.83 -13.35 22.19
N ALA A 151 -3.23 -12.37 22.89
CA ALA A 151 -2.83 -11.10 22.30
C ALA A 151 -1.88 -11.26 21.10
N THR A 152 -0.96 -12.22 21.19
CA THR A 152 -0.05 -12.59 20.09
C THR A 152 -0.49 -13.92 19.50
N GLY A 153 -0.39 -14.02 18.17
CA GLY A 153 -0.67 -15.23 17.40
C GLY A 153 -0.21 -16.51 18.10
N GLY A 154 -1.16 -17.43 18.24
CA GLY A 154 -1.06 -18.66 19.03
C GLY A 154 -2.46 -19.21 19.29
N GLY A 155 -2.57 -20.49 19.65
CA GLY A 155 -3.85 -21.20 19.81
C GLY A 155 -4.24 -21.98 18.56
N VAL A 156 -4.60 -23.25 18.76
CA VAL A 156 -5.12 -24.16 17.73
C VAL A 156 -6.63 -24.25 17.94
N PHE A 157 -7.39 -24.16 16.85
CA PHE A 157 -8.82 -24.43 16.93
C PHE A 157 -9.04 -25.92 17.13
N VAL A 158 -9.75 -26.31 18.18
CA VAL A 158 -10.03 -27.71 18.48
C VAL A 158 -11.35 -28.12 17.84
N ALA A 159 -11.34 -29.22 17.09
CA ALA A 159 -12.52 -29.74 16.42
C ALA A 159 -13.69 -30.00 17.39
N GLY A 160 -14.92 -29.71 16.94
CA GLY A 160 -16.14 -29.89 17.73
C GLY A 160 -16.40 -28.78 18.77
N LYS A 161 -15.65 -27.67 18.72
CA LYS A 161 -15.95 -26.44 19.46
C LYS A 161 -16.58 -25.41 18.54
N SER A 162 -17.32 -24.45 19.11
CA SER A 162 -17.85 -23.33 18.35
C SER A 162 -16.83 -22.20 18.25
N VAL A 163 -16.81 -21.50 17.11
CA VAL A 163 -15.99 -20.30 16.92
C VAL A 163 -16.57 -19.16 17.74
N ARG A 164 -15.80 -18.65 18.72
CA ARG A 164 -16.22 -17.54 19.59
C ARG A 164 -15.55 -16.21 19.26
N ALA A 165 -14.37 -16.24 18.63
CA ALA A 165 -13.68 -15.03 18.20
C ALA A 165 -12.91 -15.26 16.90
N TRP A 166 -12.50 -14.17 16.28
CA TRP A 166 -11.70 -14.17 15.07
C TRP A 166 -10.58 -13.15 15.20
N LYS A 167 -9.36 -13.54 14.84
CA LYS A 167 -8.26 -12.60 14.62
C LYS A 167 -8.03 -12.44 13.13
N CYS A 168 -7.67 -11.23 12.74
CA CYS A 168 -7.48 -10.86 11.36
C CYS A 168 -6.21 -10.00 11.22
N GLY A 169 -5.40 -10.30 10.23
CA GLY A 169 -4.20 -9.53 9.95
C GLY A 169 -3.20 -10.28 9.09
N VAL A 170 -1.92 -10.14 9.40
CA VAL A 170 -0.82 -10.72 8.61
C VAL A 170 -0.08 -11.76 9.44
N ASP A 171 0.55 -12.70 8.76
CA ASP A 171 1.39 -13.69 9.43
C ASP A 171 2.70 -13.06 9.93
N ALA A 172 3.11 -13.44 11.14
CA ALA A 172 4.38 -13.05 11.72
C ALA A 172 5.59 -13.61 10.95
N SER A 173 5.44 -14.73 10.23
CA SER A 173 6.51 -15.31 9.41
C SER A 173 6.56 -14.79 7.96
N ASP A 174 5.44 -14.27 7.45
CA ASP A 174 5.36 -13.65 6.12
C ASP A 174 5.74 -12.15 6.18
N THR A 175 7.05 -11.89 6.19
CA THR A 175 7.60 -10.52 6.24
C THR A 175 7.20 -9.67 5.03
N ALA A 176 6.89 -10.28 3.88
CA ALA A 176 6.40 -9.54 2.71
C ALA A 176 4.99 -9.00 2.97
N SER A 177 4.09 -9.85 3.48
CA SER A 177 2.71 -9.45 3.79
C SER A 177 2.62 -8.44 4.93
N GLN A 178 3.63 -8.29 5.78
CA GLN A 178 3.66 -7.26 6.83
C GLN A 178 3.59 -5.82 6.29
N ALA A 179 3.93 -5.59 5.01
CA ALA A 179 3.69 -4.30 4.35
C ALA A 179 2.20 -3.88 4.38
N LEU A 180 1.27 -4.83 4.47
CA LEU A 180 -0.17 -4.56 4.56
C LEU A 180 -0.58 -3.94 5.89
N MET A 181 0.23 -4.02 6.96
CA MET A 181 -0.16 -3.54 8.30
C MET A 181 -0.52 -2.05 8.33
N ASN A 182 0.12 -1.22 7.50
CA ASN A 182 -0.17 0.20 7.44
C ASN A 182 -1.47 0.53 6.69
N VAL A 183 -1.95 -0.36 5.83
CA VAL A 183 -3.19 -0.19 5.06
C VAL A 183 -4.37 -0.99 5.62
N LEU A 184 -4.13 -1.98 6.49
CA LEU A 184 -5.20 -2.76 7.10
C LEU A 184 -6.05 -1.93 8.08
N PRO A 185 -7.38 -2.10 8.12
CA PRO A 185 -8.24 -1.47 9.12
C PRO A 185 -7.86 -1.94 10.52
N GLY A 186 -8.19 -1.13 11.54
CA GLY A 186 -7.82 -1.45 12.93
C GLY A 186 -8.34 -2.80 13.43
N SER A 187 -9.47 -3.29 12.89
CA SER A 187 -10.06 -4.60 13.21
C SER A 187 -9.34 -5.79 12.57
N CYS A 188 -8.41 -5.55 11.64
CA CYS A 188 -7.67 -6.59 10.94
C CYS A 188 -6.17 -6.25 10.88
N ARG A 189 -5.63 -5.68 11.96
CA ARG A 189 -4.23 -5.24 12.04
C ARG A 189 -3.50 -5.96 13.16
N GLU A 190 -3.60 -7.27 13.17
CA GLU A 190 -2.91 -8.13 14.13
C GLU A 190 -1.80 -8.94 13.47
N LEU A 191 -0.78 -9.27 14.25
CA LEU A 191 0.21 -10.27 13.88
C LEU A 191 -0.28 -11.64 14.35
N ILE A 192 -0.49 -12.53 13.40
CA ILE A 192 -1.01 -13.89 13.62
C ILE A 192 0.15 -14.87 13.43
N ASP A 193 0.16 -15.96 14.20
CA ASP A 193 1.07 -17.08 14.00
C ASP A 193 0.28 -18.22 13.34
N ILE A 194 0.70 -18.56 12.13
CA ILE A 194 0.15 -19.63 11.29
C ILE A 194 1.19 -20.70 10.96
N ARG A 195 2.31 -20.75 11.71
CA ARG A 195 3.34 -21.78 11.50
C ARG A 195 2.73 -23.18 11.68
N GLY A 196 2.87 -24.01 10.65
CA GLY A 196 2.43 -25.41 10.67
C GLY A 196 0.95 -25.65 10.38
N THR A 197 0.12 -24.62 10.30
CA THR A 197 -1.32 -24.76 9.97
C THR A 197 -1.59 -24.69 8.46
N TRP A 198 -0.66 -24.14 7.69
CA TRP A 198 -0.73 -24.09 6.22
C TRP A 198 0.18 -25.13 5.59
N SER A 199 -0.37 -26.31 5.33
CA SER A 199 0.11 -27.14 4.21
C SER A 199 -0.70 -26.75 2.96
N PRO A 200 -0.07 -26.51 1.81
CA PRO A 200 -0.80 -26.53 0.53
C PRO A 200 -1.47 -27.90 0.31
#